data_AF-A0A8H9HIF6-F1
#
_entry.id   AF-A0A8H9HIF6-F1
#
_cell.length_a   1.000
_cell.length_b   1.000
_cell.length_c   1.000
_cell.angle_alpha   90.00
_cell.angle_beta   90.00
_cell.angle_gamma   90.00
#
_symmetry.space_group_name_H-M   'P 1'
#
loop_
_entity.id
_entity.type
_entity.pdbx_description
1 polymer ?
#
loop_
_entity_poly.entity_id
_entity_poly.type
_entity_poly.pdbx_seq_one_letter_code
_entity_poly.pdbx_strand_id
1 'polypeptide(L)'
;MAGAMRKMAVYLGLVEDDGYDGPGFDPDDEFEPEPEPERDRRRHAPAHQEPAEEPVRAPQPPAQREREPVPLPAESGRPARIAPVASITPERQSLEKNAPVIMPKVVSEREPYRITTLHPRTYNEARTIGEHFREGTPVIMNLTEMDDTDAKRLVDFAAGLVFGLHGSIERVTQKVFLLSPANVDVTAEDKARIAEGGFFNQS
;
A
#
# COMPACT_ATOMS: atom_id res chain seq x y z
N MET A 1 -20.92 -26.35 36.60
CA MET A 1 -19.82 -26.52 35.62
C MET A 1 -19.88 -27.91 34.96
N ALA A 2 -20.96 -28.24 34.22
CA ALA A 2 -21.16 -29.57 33.61
C ALA A 2 -21.43 -29.54 32.09
N GLY A 3 -21.37 -28.37 31.44
CA GLY A 3 -21.69 -28.23 30.01
C GLY A 3 -20.48 -28.29 29.07
N ALA A 4 -19.27 -27.98 29.55
CA ALA A 4 -18.08 -27.91 28.69
C ALA A 4 -17.57 -29.29 28.26
N MET A 5 -17.62 -30.27 29.16
CA MET A 5 -17.16 -31.63 28.89
C MET A 5 -18.08 -32.38 27.90
N ARG A 6 -19.38 -32.08 27.88
CA ARG A 6 -20.33 -32.68 26.93
C ARG A 6 -20.08 -32.17 25.50
N LYS A 7 -19.81 -30.87 25.33
CA LYS A 7 -19.52 -30.28 24.01
C LYS A 7 -18.24 -30.84 23.38
N MET A 8 -17.20 -31.06 24.19
CA MET A 8 -15.96 -31.68 23.72
C MET A 8 -16.15 -33.16 23.37
N ALA A 9 -17.01 -33.88 24.10
CA ALA A 9 -17.32 -35.29 23.79
C ALA A 9 -18.13 -35.45 22.49
N VAL A 10 -19.05 -34.53 22.20
CA VAL A 10 -19.80 -34.50 20.92
C VAL A 10 -18.87 -34.15 19.75
N TYR A 11 -17.95 -33.20 19.92
CA TYR A 11 -16.98 -32.85 18.87
C TYR A 11 -15.98 -33.97 18.55
N LEU A 12 -15.61 -34.77 19.57
CA LEU A 12 -14.74 -35.93 19.41
C LEU A 12 -15.48 -37.20 18.94
N GLY A 13 -16.79 -37.11 18.66
CA GLY A 13 -17.61 -38.24 18.21
C GLY A 13 -17.80 -39.34 19.26
N LEU A 14 -17.58 -39.02 20.55
CA LEU A 14 -17.69 -39.96 21.67
C LEU A 14 -19.10 -40.01 22.26
N VAL A 15 -20.00 -39.14 21.78
CA VAL A 15 -21.43 -39.10 22.14
C VAL A 15 -22.20 -38.85 20.85
N GLU A 16 -23.03 -39.80 20.48
CA GLU A 16 -24.03 -39.68 19.43
C GLU A 16 -25.19 -38.85 20.00
N ASP A 17 -25.41 -37.64 19.47
CA ASP A 17 -26.61 -36.83 19.76
C ASP A 17 -27.58 -37.07 18.59
N ASP A 18 -28.72 -37.64 18.91
CA ASP A 18 -29.79 -38.20 18.09
C ASP A 18 -30.64 -37.13 17.37
N GLY A 19 -29.99 -36.16 16.72
CA GLY A 19 -30.65 -34.99 16.14
C GLY A 19 -30.30 -34.66 14.69
N TYR A 20 -29.93 -35.65 13.87
CA TYR A 20 -29.69 -35.45 12.44
C TYR A 20 -30.78 -36.13 11.59
N ASP A 21 -31.87 -35.41 11.35
CA ASP A 21 -32.80 -35.70 10.24
C ASP A 21 -32.13 -35.25 8.92
N GLY A 22 -31.17 -36.04 8.44
CA GLY A 22 -30.68 -35.96 7.07
C GLY A 22 -31.62 -36.73 6.13
N PRO A 23 -31.88 -36.26 4.90
CA PRO A 23 -32.64 -37.05 3.93
C PRO A 23 -31.93 -38.39 3.73
N GLY A 24 -32.68 -39.48 3.89
CA GLY A 24 -32.18 -40.84 3.83
C GLY A 24 -31.45 -41.09 2.52
N PHE A 25 -30.21 -41.54 2.63
CA PHE A 25 -29.50 -42.15 1.51
C PHE A 25 -30.11 -43.53 1.29
N ASP A 26 -30.93 -43.66 0.26
CA ASP A 26 -31.47 -44.95 -0.18
C ASP A 26 -30.36 -45.69 -0.93
N PRO A 27 -29.80 -46.80 -0.41
CA PRO A 27 -28.66 -47.48 -1.02
C PRO A 27 -29.01 -48.23 -2.32
N ASP A 28 -30.30 -48.25 -2.70
CA ASP A 28 -30.79 -48.88 -3.92
C ASP A 28 -31.03 -47.88 -5.07
N ASP A 29 -30.78 -46.57 -4.87
CA ASP A 29 -30.75 -45.59 -5.97
C ASP A 29 -29.48 -45.82 -6.81
N GLU A 30 -29.62 -46.72 -7.78
CA GLU A 30 -28.64 -46.95 -8.83
C GLU A 30 -28.40 -45.62 -9.55
N PHE A 31 -27.21 -45.05 -9.36
CA PHE A 31 -26.82 -43.75 -9.90
C PHE A 31 -26.97 -43.76 -11.44
N GLU A 32 -28.11 -43.30 -11.95
CA GLU A 32 -28.26 -43.02 -13.37
C GLU A 32 -27.38 -41.79 -13.67
N PRO A 33 -26.28 -41.94 -14.43
CA PRO A 33 -25.47 -40.79 -14.78
C PRO A 33 -26.32 -39.85 -15.65
N GLU A 34 -26.52 -38.62 -15.19
CA GLU A 34 -27.16 -37.59 -16.02
C GLU A 34 -26.44 -37.48 -17.38
N PRO A 35 -27.17 -37.37 -18.49
CA PRO A 35 -26.54 -37.26 -19.81
C PRO A 35 -25.75 -35.95 -19.89
N GLU A 36 -24.44 -36.05 -20.16
CA GLU A 36 -23.61 -34.87 -20.43
C GLU A 36 -24.20 -34.04 -21.58
N PRO A 37 -24.14 -32.71 -21.52
CA PRO A 37 -24.53 -31.89 -22.65
C PRO A 37 -23.62 -32.20 -23.85
N GLU A 38 -24.21 -32.73 -24.92
CA GLU A 38 -23.55 -32.96 -26.20
C GLU A 38 -22.90 -31.65 -26.67
N ARG A 39 -21.60 -31.50 -26.43
CA ARG A 39 -20.80 -30.49 -27.13
C ARG A 39 -20.83 -30.86 -28.61
N ASP A 40 -21.55 -30.04 -29.36
CA ASP A 40 -21.73 -30.07 -30.80
C ASP A 40 -20.42 -30.39 -31.54
N ARG A 41 -20.15 -31.68 -31.74
CA ARG A 41 -19.00 -32.19 -32.49
C ARG A 41 -19.40 -32.36 -33.94
N ARG A 42 -19.70 -31.26 -34.64
CA ARG A 42 -19.62 -31.26 -36.11
C ARG A 42 -18.98 -29.99 -36.65
N ARG A 43 -17.73 -30.21 -37.04
CA ARG A 43 -16.93 -29.48 -38.05
C ARG A 43 -16.29 -28.22 -37.51
N HIS A 44 -15.01 -28.30 -37.15
CA HIS A 44 -13.92 -27.70 -37.93
C HIS A 44 -12.66 -28.56 -37.68
N ALA A 45 -12.24 -29.28 -38.71
CA ALA A 45 -10.97 -30.00 -38.71
C ALA A 45 -9.80 -29.01 -38.64
N PRO A 46 -8.65 -29.38 -38.04
CA PRO A 46 -7.47 -28.53 -38.04
C PRO A 46 -6.89 -28.52 -39.46
N ALA A 47 -7.13 -27.44 -40.20
CA ALA A 47 -6.28 -27.14 -41.35
C ALA A 47 -4.95 -26.66 -40.78
N HIS A 48 -3.95 -27.54 -40.83
CA HIS A 48 -2.55 -27.14 -40.80
C HIS A 48 -2.32 -26.17 -41.96
N GLN A 49 -2.38 -24.87 -41.68
CA GLN A 49 -1.61 -23.88 -42.42
C GLN A 49 -0.41 -23.56 -41.54
N GLU A 50 0.75 -24.04 -41.95
CA GLU A 50 2.02 -23.50 -41.47
C GLU A 50 1.97 -21.98 -41.61
N PRO A 51 2.28 -21.20 -40.56
CA PRO A 51 2.56 -19.79 -40.74
C PRO A 51 3.75 -19.70 -41.69
N ALA A 52 3.58 -19.03 -42.82
CA ALA A 52 4.73 -18.61 -43.61
C ALA A 52 5.69 -17.85 -42.67
N GLU A 53 6.92 -18.35 -42.54
CA GLU A 53 8.00 -17.63 -41.90
C GLU A 53 8.20 -16.32 -42.67
N GLU A 54 7.60 -15.23 -42.19
CA GLU A 54 8.13 -13.92 -42.52
C GLU A 54 9.53 -13.84 -41.89
N PRO A 55 10.58 -13.50 -42.66
CA PRO A 55 11.90 -13.34 -42.09
C PRO A 55 11.80 -12.23 -41.06
N VAL A 56 12.02 -12.61 -39.80
CA VAL A 56 12.15 -11.71 -38.66
C VAL A 56 13.18 -10.66 -39.05
N ARG A 57 12.71 -9.44 -39.38
CA ARG A 57 13.62 -8.31 -39.51
C ARG A 57 14.09 -8.03 -38.09
N ALA A 58 15.22 -8.62 -37.73
CA ALA A 58 15.93 -8.31 -36.51
C ALA A 58 16.00 -6.78 -36.40
N PRO A 59 15.64 -6.17 -35.26
CA PRO A 59 15.96 -4.78 -35.04
C PRO A 59 17.47 -4.68 -35.13
N GLN A 60 17.96 -4.04 -36.21
CA GLN A 60 19.37 -3.70 -36.29
C GLN A 60 19.67 -2.83 -35.06
N PRO A 61 20.69 -3.18 -34.26
CA PRO A 61 21.11 -2.31 -33.18
C PRO A 61 21.41 -0.93 -33.80
N PRO A 62 20.97 0.19 -33.18
CA PRO A 62 21.32 1.50 -33.69
C PRO A 62 22.83 1.57 -33.80
N ALA A 63 23.28 1.99 -35.00
CA ALA A 63 24.69 2.19 -35.32
C ALA A 63 25.38 2.86 -34.14
N GLN A 64 26.52 2.28 -33.75
CA GLN A 64 27.40 2.83 -32.73
C GLN A 64 27.74 4.25 -33.15
N ARG A 65 27.08 5.23 -32.53
CA ARG A 65 27.48 6.63 -32.64
C ARG A 65 28.85 6.69 -31.98
N GLU A 66 29.89 6.81 -32.81
CA GLU A 66 31.26 7.05 -32.39
C GLU A 66 31.23 8.11 -31.29
N ARG A 67 31.63 7.72 -30.09
CA ARG A 67 31.83 8.63 -28.98
C ARG A 67 32.99 9.52 -29.39
N GLU A 68 32.72 10.78 -29.71
CA GLU A 68 33.77 11.78 -29.78
C GLU A 68 34.53 11.76 -28.44
N PRO A 69 35.87 11.59 -28.45
CA PRO A 69 36.65 11.64 -27.24
C PRO A 69 36.70 13.08 -26.73
N VAL A 70 36.00 13.34 -25.63
CA VAL A 70 36.18 14.57 -24.86
C VAL A 70 37.62 14.57 -24.32
N PRO A 71 38.48 15.55 -24.68
CA PRO A 71 39.81 15.64 -24.10
C PRO A 71 39.71 16.13 -22.66
N LEU A 72 40.25 15.33 -21.74
CA LEU A 72 40.56 15.72 -20.37
C LEU A 72 41.79 16.65 -20.38
N PRO A 73 41.75 17.82 -19.73
CA PRO A 73 42.97 18.48 -19.26
C PRO A 73 43.37 17.87 -17.91
N ALA A 74 44.54 17.23 -17.89
CA ALA A 74 45.23 16.81 -16.67
C ALA A 74 46.20 17.90 -16.19
N GLU A 75 46.38 17.92 -14.87
CA GLU A 75 47.43 18.59 -14.08
C GLU A 75 47.33 20.14 -14.00
N SER A 76 47.64 20.82 -12.89
CA SER A 76 48.67 20.57 -11.88
C SER A 76 48.32 21.32 -10.58
N GLY A 77 48.79 20.83 -9.42
CA GLY A 77 49.16 21.70 -8.29
C GLY A 77 48.41 21.50 -6.96
N ARG A 78 48.87 20.53 -6.16
CA ARG A 78 48.90 20.65 -4.68
C ARG A 78 50.16 21.46 -4.28
N PRO A 79 50.41 21.88 -3.01
CA PRO A 79 49.66 21.70 -1.76
C PRO A 79 49.55 22.96 -0.85
N ALA A 80 48.75 22.79 0.22
CA ALA A 80 48.92 23.28 1.61
C ALA A 80 49.54 24.66 1.90
N ARG A 81 48.77 25.47 2.65
CA ARG A 81 49.34 26.38 3.65
C ARG A 81 48.66 26.16 4.99
N ILE A 82 49.34 25.38 5.83
CA ILE A 82 49.14 25.31 7.28
C ILE A 82 50.01 26.42 7.89
N ALA A 83 49.44 27.24 8.77
CA ALA A 83 50.18 28.09 9.71
C ALA A 83 49.21 28.45 10.87
N PRO A 84 49.71 28.80 12.08
CA PRO A 84 49.62 27.90 13.23
C PRO A 84 48.76 28.44 14.38
N VAL A 85 48.53 27.52 15.32
CA VAL A 85 47.89 27.68 16.63
C VAL A 85 48.69 28.64 17.51
N ALA A 86 48.00 29.59 18.14
CA ALA A 86 48.49 30.30 19.32
C ALA A 86 47.61 29.95 20.53
N SER A 87 48.23 29.23 21.46
CA SER A 87 47.89 29.12 22.89
C SER A 87 47.65 30.51 23.49
N ILE A 88 46.89 30.77 24.56
CA ILE A 88 47.11 30.40 25.98
C ILE A 88 45.89 30.93 26.80
N THR A 89 45.34 30.10 27.70
CA THR A 89 44.52 30.44 28.91
C THR A 89 45.43 31.04 30.01
N PRO A 90 44.99 31.56 31.19
CA PRO A 90 43.66 31.86 31.79
C PRO A 90 43.55 33.36 32.23
N GLU A 91 42.45 33.95 32.73
CA GLU A 91 41.95 33.86 34.11
C GLU A 91 40.83 34.93 34.34
N ARG A 92 39.81 34.52 35.09
CA ARG A 92 38.76 35.24 35.86
C ARG A 92 38.57 36.76 35.71
N GLN A 93 37.31 37.16 35.52
CA GLN A 93 36.62 37.99 36.52
C GLN A 93 35.09 37.90 36.41
N SER A 94 34.51 37.67 37.59
CA SER A 94 33.09 37.65 37.91
C SER A 94 32.39 38.94 37.52
N LEU A 95 31.33 38.84 36.71
CA LEU A 95 30.22 39.79 36.71
C LEU A 95 28.92 39.02 36.55
N GLU A 96 28.20 38.91 37.66
CA GLU A 96 26.79 38.55 37.73
C GLU A 96 25.97 39.46 36.81
N LYS A 97 25.27 38.88 35.83
CA LYS A 97 24.04 39.47 35.32
C LYS A 97 23.22 38.43 34.55
N ASN A 98 22.25 37.86 35.24
CA ASN A 98 20.96 37.38 34.72
C ASN A 98 21.00 36.88 33.25
N ALA A 99 21.60 35.71 33.01
CA ALA A 99 21.34 34.98 31.79
C ALA A 99 19.99 34.24 31.96
N PRO A 100 18.97 34.49 31.12
CA PRO A 100 17.77 33.68 31.17
C PRO A 100 18.17 32.24 30.85
N VAL A 101 17.74 31.31 31.71
CA VAL A 101 17.83 29.88 31.44
C VAL A 101 17.03 29.66 30.15
N ILE A 102 17.73 29.47 29.04
CA ILE A 102 17.13 29.01 27.78
C ILE A 102 16.75 27.56 28.04
N MET A 103 15.56 27.35 28.59
CA MET A 103 14.90 26.06 28.48
C MET A 103 14.81 25.79 26.97
N PRO A 104 15.29 24.64 26.46
CA PRO A 104 15.00 24.28 25.08
C PRO A 104 13.49 24.20 25.00
N LYS A 105 12.86 25.20 24.37
CA LYS A 105 11.48 25.10 23.92
C LYS A 105 11.47 23.84 23.07
N VAL A 106 10.81 22.79 23.54
CA VAL A 106 10.53 21.60 22.73
C VAL A 106 9.62 22.11 21.63
N VAL A 107 10.20 22.64 20.56
CA VAL A 107 9.47 23.02 19.35
C VAL A 107 9.21 21.71 18.60
N SER A 108 8.34 20.88 19.16
CA SER A 108 7.59 19.90 18.38
C SER A 108 6.27 20.54 17.98
N GLU A 109 6.31 21.78 17.47
CA GLU A 109 5.25 22.31 16.63
C GLU A 109 5.51 21.72 15.23
N ARG A 110 5.30 20.40 15.10
CA ARG A 110 5.12 19.81 13.77
C ARG A 110 3.88 20.50 13.21
N GLU A 111 4.02 21.25 12.14
CA GLU A 111 2.86 21.80 11.45
C GLU A 111 1.85 20.66 11.24
N PRO A 112 0.58 20.82 11.65
CA PRO A 112 -0.40 19.78 11.45
C PRO A 112 -0.57 19.59 9.94
N TYR A 113 -0.04 18.49 9.41
CA TYR A 113 -0.29 18.11 8.02
C TYR A 113 -1.80 17.98 7.85
N ARG A 114 -2.37 18.72 6.90
CA ARG A 114 -3.79 18.69 6.62
C ARG A 114 -4.13 17.34 5.98
N ILE A 115 -5.00 16.57 6.64
CA ILE A 115 -5.52 15.31 6.10
C ILE A 115 -6.91 15.59 5.53
N THR A 116 -7.15 15.12 4.30
CA THR A 116 -8.46 15.25 3.64
C THR A 116 -9.23 13.96 3.78
N THR A 117 -10.49 14.03 4.20
CA THR A 117 -11.36 12.84 4.24
C THR A 117 -12.39 12.90 3.11
N LEU A 118 -12.47 11.82 2.35
CA LEU A 118 -13.46 11.63 1.29
C LEU A 118 -14.41 10.49 1.68
N HIS A 119 -15.66 10.61 1.26
CA HIS A 119 -16.71 9.61 1.44
C HIS A 119 -17.27 9.18 0.08
N PRO A 120 -16.49 8.40 -0.70
CA PRO A 120 -16.93 8.01 -2.03
C PRO A 120 -18.23 7.20 -1.99
N ARG A 121 -19.07 7.44 -2.99
CA ARG A 121 -20.30 6.68 -3.28
C ARG A 121 -20.22 5.95 -4.60
N THR A 122 -19.31 6.37 -5.49
CA THR A 122 -19.15 5.79 -6.83
C THR A 122 -17.67 5.66 -7.21
N TYR A 123 -17.37 4.72 -8.12
CA TYR A 123 -16.00 4.54 -8.62
C TYR A 123 -15.39 5.80 -9.27
N ASN A 124 -16.21 6.70 -9.82
CA ASN A 124 -15.74 7.91 -10.50
C ASN A 124 -14.95 8.86 -9.58
N GLU A 125 -15.18 8.77 -8.26
CA GLU A 125 -14.48 9.58 -7.26
C GLU A 125 -13.02 9.17 -7.05
N ALA A 126 -12.60 8.05 -7.64
CA ALA A 126 -11.19 7.65 -7.78
C ALA A 126 -10.32 8.81 -8.29
N ARG A 127 -10.84 9.60 -9.23
CA ARG A 127 -10.12 10.76 -9.78
C ARG A 127 -9.78 11.78 -8.69
N THR A 128 -10.76 12.18 -7.89
CA THR A 128 -10.58 13.18 -6.82
C THR A 128 -9.61 12.69 -5.76
N ILE A 129 -9.68 11.40 -5.39
CA ILE A 129 -8.71 10.76 -4.49
C ILE A 129 -7.29 10.90 -5.06
N GLY A 130 -7.10 10.55 -6.33
CA GLY A 130 -5.79 10.63 -6.98
C GLY A 130 -5.25 12.04 -7.13
N GLU A 131 -6.12 13.04 -7.34
CA GLU A 131 -5.74 14.46 -7.40
C GLU A 131 -5.17 14.94 -6.06
N HIS A 132 -5.91 14.76 -4.96
CA HIS A 132 -5.42 15.13 -3.62
C HIS A 132 -4.14 14.41 -3.23
N PHE A 133 -4.06 13.10 -3.52
CA PHE A 133 -2.89 12.30 -3.21
C PHE A 133 -1.65 12.79 -3.99
N ARG A 134 -1.81 13.12 -5.28
CA ARG A 134 -0.72 13.62 -6.13
C ARG A 134 -0.28 15.03 -5.74
N GLU A 135 -1.16 15.81 -5.13
CA GLU A 135 -0.83 17.12 -4.54
C GLU A 135 -0.06 17.01 -3.21
N GLY A 136 0.21 15.80 -2.74
CA GLY A 136 0.95 15.56 -1.49
C GLY A 136 0.08 15.64 -0.23
N THR A 137 -1.24 15.62 -0.38
CA THR A 137 -2.18 15.64 0.74
C THR A 137 -2.56 14.20 1.13
N PRO A 138 -2.38 13.78 2.41
CA PRO A 138 -2.90 12.50 2.88
C PRO A 138 -4.42 12.42 2.75
N VAL A 139 -4.93 11.26 2.32
CA VAL A 139 -6.35 11.05 2.05
C VAL A 139 -6.90 9.91 2.91
N ILE A 140 -7.92 10.20 3.70
CA ILE A 140 -8.77 9.18 4.32
C ILE A 140 -9.90 8.87 3.35
N MET A 141 -10.01 7.61 2.97
CA MET A 141 -11.01 7.10 2.04
C MET A 141 -12.02 6.25 2.81
N ASN A 142 -13.20 6.79 3.06
CA ASN A 142 -14.29 6.10 3.73
C ASN A 142 -15.26 5.48 2.72
N LEU A 143 -15.19 4.16 2.56
CA LEU A 143 -15.97 3.36 1.61
C LEU A 143 -17.26 2.79 2.23
N THR A 144 -17.69 3.24 3.42
CA THR A 144 -18.87 2.68 4.09
C THR A 144 -20.16 2.80 3.27
N GLU A 145 -20.24 3.81 2.40
CA GLU A 145 -21.40 4.08 1.54
C GLU A 145 -21.31 3.40 0.15
N MET A 146 -20.24 2.64 -0.11
CA MET A 146 -20.05 1.90 -1.36
C MET A 146 -20.40 0.41 -1.21
N ASP A 147 -20.87 -0.18 -2.30
CA ASP A 147 -20.97 -1.62 -2.42
C ASP A 147 -19.58 -2.28 -2.42
N ASP A 148 -19.54 -3.57 -2.08
CA ASP A 148 -18.28 -4.30 -1.90
C ASP A 148 -17.52 -4.54 -3.21
N THR A 149 -18.16 -4.41 -4.37
CA THR A 149 -17.50 -4.57 -5.67
C THR A 149 -16.77 -3.28 -6.02
N ASP A 150 -17.45 -2.14 -5.99
CA ASP A 150 -16.86 -0.85 -6.30
C ASP A 150 -15.86 -0.41 -5.21
N ALA A 151 -16.08 -0.75 -3.94
CA ALA A 151 -15.10 -0.52 -2.88
C ALA A 151 -13.78 -1.24 -3.14
N LYS A 152 -13.81 -2.52 -3.56
CA LYS A 152 -12.60 -3.27 -3.92
C LYS A 152 -11.88 -2.61 -5.10
N ARG A 153 -12.64 -2.23 -6.14
CA ARG A 153 -12.08 -1.52 -7.30
C ARG A 153 -11.40 -0.20 -6.91
N LEU A 154 -11.98 0.55 -5.98
CA LEU A 154 -11.36 1.79 -5.48
C LEU A 154 -10.08 1.53 -4.69
N VAL A 155 -10.04 0.45 -3.90
CA VAL A 155 -8.83 0.02 -3.18
C VAL A 155 -7.75 -0.43 -4.16
N ASP A 156 -8.08 -1.17 -5.21
CA ASP A 156 -7.12 -1.58 -6.25
C ASP A 156 -6.55 -0.38 -7.00
N PHE A 157 -7.40 0.58 -7.33
CA PHE A 157 -6.97 1.87 -7.89
C PHE A 157 -6.01 2.60 -6.95
N ALA A 158 -6.35 2.69 -5.66
CA ALA A 158 -5.50 3.32 -4.65
C ALA A 158 -4.16 2.59 -4.47
N ALA A 159 -4.16 1.26 -4.47
CA ALA A 159 -2.95 0.44 -4.45
C ALA A 159 -2.04 0.76 -5.65
N GLY A 160 -2.62 0.91 -6.84
CA GLY A 160 -1.91 1.35 -8.04
C GLY A 160 -1.33 2.77 -7.90
N LEU A 161 -2.09 3.71 -7.32
CA LEU A 161 -1.61 5.07 -7.05
C LEU A 161 -0.44 5.10 -6.07
N VAL A 162 -0.57 4.46 -4.91
CA VAL A 162 0.48 4.49 -3.89
C VAL A 162 1.73 3.76 -4.36
N PHE A 163 1.58 2.66 -5.11
CA PHE A 163 2.71 1.96 -5.70
C PHE A 163 3.42 2.82 -6.75
N GLY A 164 2.67 3.46 -7.65
CA GLY A 164 3.22 4.29 -8.73
C GLY A 164 3.89 5.59 -8.25
N LEU A 165 3.50 6.09 -7.08
CA LEU A 165 3.98 7.35 -6.51
C LEU A 165 4.75 7.18 -5.18
N HIS A 166 5.17 5.95 -4.87
CA HIS A 166 5.95 5.60 -3.67
C HIS A 166 5.32 6.02 -2.33
N GLY A 167 3.99 6.06 -2.26
CA GLY A 167 3.29 6.27 -0.99
C GLY A 167 2.96 4.97 -0.27
N SER A 168 2.13 5.09 0.75
CA SER A 168 1.63 3.97 1.53
C SER A 168 0.10 3.99 1.61
N ILE A 169 -0.48 2.79 1.71
CA ILE A 169 -1.89 2.57 2.01
C ILE A 169 -1.99 1.75 3.28
N GLU A 170 -2.80 2.24 4.22
CA GLU A 170 -3.04 1.58 5.49
C GLU A 170 -4.54 1.40 5.73
N ARG A 171 -4.92 0.21 6.18
CA ARG A 171 -6.29 -0.08 6.53
C ARG A 171 -6.55 0.36 7.97
N VAL A 172 -7.39 1.38 8.14
CA VAL A 172 -7.78 1.91 9.45
C VAL A 172 -8.91 1.08 10.06
N THR A 173 -9.95 0.78 9.25
CA THR A 173 -11.07 -0.10 9.63
C THR A 173 -11.46 -1.01 8.47
N GLN A 174 -12.63 -1.66 8.50
CA GLN A 174 -13.03 -2.55 7.39
C GLN A 174 -13.22 -1.83 6.06
N LYS A 175 -13.80 -0.63 6.08
CA LYS A 175 -14.10 0.15 4.88
C LYS A 175 -13.43 1.53 4.90
N VAL A 176 -12.49 1.78 5.81
CA VAL A 176 -11.76 3.06 5.89
C VAL A 176 -10.27 2.81 5.70
N PHE A 177 -9.69 3.51 4.74
CA PHE A 177 -8.28 3.42 4.37
C PHE A 177 -7.62 4.80 4.45
N LEU A 178 -6.36 4.83 4.85
CA LEU A 178 -5.51 6.01 4.84
C LEU A 178 -4.47 5.87 3.74
N LEU A 179 -4.40 6.85 2.84
CA LEU A 179 -3.37 6.98 1.82
C LEU A 179 -2.41 8.09 2.23
N SER A 180 -1.12 7.78 2.30
CA SER A 180 -0.07 8.75 2.64
C SER A 180 0.92 8.86 1.48
N PRO A 181 1.14 10.07 0.91
CA PRO A 181 2.17 10.31 -0.10
C PRO A 181 3.59 10.05 0.43
N ALA A 182 4.55 9.86 -0.47
CA ALA A 182 5.93 9.47 -0.14
C ALA A 182 6.66 10.38 0.86
N ASN A 183 6.23 11.63 0.98
CA ASN A 183 6.84 12.66 1.83
C ASN A 183 6.09 12.90 3.15
N VAL A 184 5.06 12.11 3.47
CA VAL A 184 4.24 12.31 4.66
C VAL A 184 4.13 11.04 5.51
N ASP A 185 4.74 11.08 6.69
CA ASP A 185 4.59 10.04 7.72
C ASP A 185 3.51 10.44 8.71
N VAL A 186 2.35 9.77 8.65
CA VAL A 186 1.28 9.93 9.64
C VAL A 186 1.63 9.11 10.89
N THR A 187 1.59 9.72 12.07
CA THR A 187 1.98 9.03 13.31
C THR A 187 0.95 8.00 13.76
N ALA A 188 1.35 7.09 14.64
CA ALA A 188 0.44 6.09 15.19
C ALA A 188 -0.71 6.72 16.00
N GLU A 189 -0.44 7.83 16.69
CA GLU A 189 -1.45 8.59 17.43
C GLU A 189 -2.49 9.20 16.50
N ASP A 190 -2.06 9.76 15.36
CA ASP A 190 -2.97 10.32 14.36
C ASP A 190 -3.86 9.23 13.75
N LYS A 191 -3.27 8.07 13.44
CA LYS A 191 -4.00 6.89 12.93
C LYS A 191 -5.05 6.40 13.93
N ALA A 192 -4.71 6.33 15.22
CA ALA A 192 -5.65 5.95 16.27
C ALA A 192 -6.82 6.93 16.34
N ARG A 193 -6.55 8.23 16.29
CA ARG A 193 -7.60 9.26 16.26
C ARG A 193 -8.52 9.15 15.03
N ILE A 194 -7.97 8.77 13.88
CA ILE A 194 -8.76 8.51 12.66
C ILE A 194 -9.65 7.27 12.83
N ALA A 195 -9.13 6.21 13.44
CA ALA A 195 -9.90 4.99 13.73
C ALA A 195 -11.05 5.24 14.71
N GLU A 196 -10.84 6.14 15.68
CA GLU A 196 -11.84 6.57 16.66
C GLU A 196 -12.84 7.59 16.11
N GLY A 197 -12.67 8.03 14.85
CA GLY A 197 -13.58 8.95 14.17
C GLY A 197 -13.36 10.43 14.51
N GLY A 198 -12.19 10.79 15.04
CA GLY A 198 -11.89 12.13 15.56
C GLY A 198 -11.38 13.17 14.57
N PHE A 199 -11.20 12.83 13.28
CA PHE A 199 -10.45 13.68 12.33
C PHE A 199 -11.30 14.42 11.28
N PHE A 200 -12.63 14.32 11.32
CA PHE A 200 -13.47 14.67 10.17
C PHE A 200 -13.72 16.17 9.91
N ASN A 201 -13.15 17.13 10.66
CA ASN A 201 -13.61 18.53 10.52
C ASN A 201 -12.63 19.67 10.85
N GLN A 202 -11.35 19.59 10.49
CA GLN A 202 -10.46 20.75 10.58
C GLN A 202 -10.08 21.22 9.17
N SER A 203 -10.97 22.02 8.59
CA SER A 203 -10.73 22.79 7.35
C SER A 203 -10.28 24.20 7.67
#